data_AF-A0A848WET8-F1
#
_entry.id   AF-A0A848WET8-F1
#
_cell.length_a   1.000
_cell.length_b   1.000
_cell.length_c   1.000
_cell.angle_alpha   90.00
_cell.angle_beta   90.00
_cell.angle_gamma   90.00
#
_symmetry.space_group_name_H-M   'P 1'
#
loop_
_entity.id
_entity.type
_entity.pdbx_description
1 polymer ?
#
loop_
_entity_poly.entity_id
_entity_poly.type
_entity_poly.pdbx_seq_one_letter_code
_entity_poly.pdbx_strand_id
1 'polypeptide(L)'
;MSENDSISSLIDAYKIGDMSLTGFDDAFWLVMSDKVGNPHDLDPASPVALYYASRYMEWDVANGGFSQAAYNIPDLFALAAAGYRAMNLNAAADLIDKAAGLADNERKGFTASTIGKLFQQFSESKLAGLDAQLDRAGWWATEQRVGYAIQHRKVFELLDRS
;
A
#
# COMPACT_ATOMS: atom_id res chain seq x y z
N MET A 1 -19.45 11.29 -6.78
CA MET A 1 -18.65 12.02 -5.79
C MET A 1 -19.44 13.21 -5.32
N SER A 2 -19.67 13.30 -4.01
CA SER A 2 -20.28 14.50 -3.43
C SER A 2 -19.19 15.58 -3.34
N GLU A 3 -19.58 16.86 -3.24
CA GLU A 3 -18.65 17.99 -3.07
C GLU A 3 -17.72 17.90 -1.83
N ASN A 4 -17.87 16.85 -1.00
CA ASN A 4 -17.10 16.64 0.24
C ASN A 4 -15.86 15.73 0.11
N ASP A 5 -15.59 15.14 -1.06
CA ASP A 5 -14.55 14.10 -1.21
C ASP A 5 -13.20 14.66 -1.74
N SER A 6 -12.81 15.88 -1.36
CA SER A 6 -11.51 16.46 -1.75
C SER A 6 -10.40 16.06 -0.76
N ILE A 7 -9.15 15.96 -1.23
CA ILE A 7 -7.99 15.66 -0.38
C ILE A 7 -7.86 16.72 0.73
N SER A 8 -8.05 18.00 0.40
CA SER A 8 -8.01 19.08 1.39
C SER A 8 -9.07 18.90 2.46
N SER A 9 -10.32 18.60 2.08
CA SER A 9 -11.44 18.43 3.01
C SER A 9 -11.20 17.28 3.99
N LEU A 10 -10.68 16.15 3.50
CA LEU A 10 -10.35 14.99 4.34
C LEU A 10 -9.27 15.33 5.37
N ILE A 11 -8.20 16.01 4.94
CA ILE A 11 -7.10 16.39 5.84
C ILE A 11 -7.59 17.38 6.92
N ASP A 12 -8.43 18.35 6.54
CA ASP A 12 -8.99 19.32 7.49
C ASP A 12 -9.92 18.65 8.50
N ALA A 13 -10.81 17.76 8.05
CA ALA A 13 -11.71 16.99 8.92
C ALA A 13 -10.92 16.14 9.94
N TYR A 14 -9.85 15.46 9.51
CA TYR A 14 -9.00 14.71 10.43
C TYR A 14 -8.31 15.61 11.46
N LYS A 15 -7.76 16.77 11.03
CA LYS A 15 -7.04 17.67 11.93
C LYS A 15 -7.91 18.30 13.02
N ILE A 16 -9.20 18.53 12.75
CA ILE A 16 -10.14 19.05 13.75
C ILE A 16 -10.79 17.94 14.60
N GLY A 17 -10.45 16.67 14.34
CA GLY A 17 -10.94 15.53 15.10
C GLY A 17 -12.35 15.04 14.69
N ASP A 18 -12.85 15.47 13.53
CA ASP A 18 -14.15 15.04 12.99
C ASP A 18 -14.06 13.67 12.29
N MET A 19 -12.85 13.14 12.15
CA MET A 19 -12.58 11.86 11.50
C MET A 19 -11.58 11.04 12.32
N SER A 20 -11.84 9.74 12.43
CA SER A 20 -10.90 8.81 13.06
C SER A 20 -9.68 8.56 12.16
N LEU A 21 -8.61 8.03 12.74
CA LEU A 21 -7.39 7.66 12.00
C LEU A 21 -7.69 6.67 10.86
N THR A 22 -8.39 5.57 11.16
CA THR A 22 -8.76 4.57 10.15
C THR A 22 -9.74 5.13 9.13
N GLY A 23 -10.73 5.92 9.57
CA GLY A 23 -11.72 6.53 8.67
C GLY A 23 -11.06 7.48 7.67
N PHE A 24 -10.06 8.23 8.11
CA PHE A 24 -9.25 9.06 7.22
C PHE A 24 -8.43 8.22 6.24
N ASP A 25 -7.64 7.23 6.71
CA ASP A 25 -6.78 6.44 5.80
C ASP A 25 -7.61 5.70 4.73
N ASP A 26 -8.80 5.21 5.08
CA ASP A 26 -9.71 4.55 4.14
C ASP A 26 -10.32 5.54 3.13
N ALA A 27 -10.87 6.66 3.59
CA ALA A 27 -11.45 7.67 2.70
C ALA A 27 -10.38 8.28 1.78
N PHE A 28 -9.19 8.55 2.33
CA PHE A 28 -8.06 9.08 1.59
C PHE A 28 -7.58 8.06 0.55
N TRP A 29 -7.48 6.78 0.90
CA TRP A 29 -7.15 5.72 -0.05
C TRP A 29 -8.13 5.65 -1.23
N LEU A 30 -9.43 5.78 -0.98
CA LEU A 30 -10.44 5.78 -2.04
C LEU A 30 -10.26 6.95 -3.00
N VAL A 31 -10.08 8.17 -2.47
CA VAL A 31 -9.82 9.37 -3.29
C VAL A 31 -8.51 9.23 -4.07
N MET A 32 -7.45 8.72 -3.44
CA MET A 32 -6.17 8.49 -4.11
C MET A 32 -6.27 7.44 -5.20
N SER A 33 -7.08 6.39 -5.03
CA SER A 33 -7.29 5.35 -6.03
C SER A 33 -8.06 5.84 -7.25
N ASP A 34 -8.98 6.79 -7.07
CA ASP A 34 -9.69 7.44 -8.18
C ASP A 34 -8.76 8.37 -8.97
N LYS A 35 -7.89 9.10 -8.26
CA LYS A 35 -6.95 10.07 -8.86
C LYS A 35 -5.73 9.42 -9.49
N VAL A 36 -5.22 8.33 -8.91
CA VAL A 36 -4.08 7.57 -9.41
C VAL A 36 -4.61 6.41 -10.25
N GLY A 37 -4.79 6.65 -11.55
CA GLY A 37 -5.25 5.62 -12.48
C GLY A 37 -4.26 4.46 -12.64
N ASN A 38 -2.95 4.77 -12.74
CA ASN A 38 -1.89 3.78 -12.83
C ASN A 38 -0.69 4.20 -11.95
N PRO A 39 -0.25 3.36 -11.00
CA PRO A 39 0.90 3.68 -10.13
C PRO A 39 2.21 3.91 -10.89
N HIS A 40 2.35 3.39 -12.11
CA HIS A 40 3.54 3.60 -12.94
C HIS A 40 3.63 5.02 -13.54
N ASP A 41 2.53 5.77 -13.53
CA ASP A 41 2.50 7.15 -14.06
C ASP A 41 2.98 8.18 -13.02
N LEU A 42 3.19 7.75 -11.78
CA LEU A 42 3.67 8.61 -10.70
C LEU A 42 5.20 8.72 -10.73
N ASP A 43 5.72 9.91 -10.39
CA ASP A 43 7.13 10.06 -10.05
C ASP A 43 7.45 9.17 -8.82
N PRO A 44 8.33 8.14 -8.95
CA PRO A 44 8.64 7.21 -7.86
C PRO A 44 9.20 7.88 -6.61
N ALA A 45 9.80 9.08 -6.74
CA ALA A 45 10.32 9.83 -5.60
C ALA A 45 9.26 10.72 -4.93
N SER A 46 8.06 10.85 -5.52
CA SER A 46 7.01 11.71 -4.99
C SER A 46 6.34 11.12 -3.73
N PRO A 47 5.96 11.95 -2.76
CA PRO A 47 5.16 11.51 -1.61
C PRO A 47 3.88 10.77 -1.97
N VAL A 48 3.26 11.13 -3.09
CA VAL A 48 2.05 10.48 -3.60
C VAL A 48 2.35 9.03 -3.99
N ALA A 49 3.42 8.78 -4.75
CA ALA A 49 3.82 7.42 -5.15
C ALA A 49 4.15 6.55 -3.94
N LEU A 50 4.89 7.10 -2.98
CA LEU A 50 5.31 6.40 -1.77
C LEU A 50 4.12 6.04 -0.86
N TYR A 51 3.16 6.95 -0.69
CA TYR A 51 1.90 6.68 0.02
C TYR A 51 1.07 5.61 -0.70
N TYR A 52 0.87 5.78 -2.01
CA TYR A 52 0.00 4.91 -2.79
C TYR A 52 0.53 3.47 -2.80
N ALA A 53 1.82 3.30 -3.09
CA ALA A 53 2.45 1.99 -3.13
C ALA A 53 2.44 1.30 -1.76
N SER A 54 2.62 2.04 -0.66
CA SER A 54 2.55 1.44 0.68
C SER A 54 1.13 0.96 1.01
N ARG A 55 0.09 1.74 0.66
CA ARG A 55 -1.31 1.35 0.90
C ARG A 55 -1.76 0.19 0.03
N TYR A 56 -1.39 0.21 -1.25
CA TYR A 56 -1.69 -0.87 -2.20
C TYR A 56 -1.03 -2.19 -1.75
N MET A 57 0.25 -2.13 -1.34
CA MET A 57 0.97 -3.31 -0.83
C MET A 57 0.31 -3.85 0.46
N GLU A 58 -0.04 -2.98 1.41
CA GLU A 58 -0.74 -3.40 2.63
C GLU A 58 -2.08 -4.08 2.31
N TRP A 59 -2.83 -3.54 1.35
CA TRP A 59 -4.10 -4.10 0.90
C TRP A 59 -3.96 -5.50 0.31
N ASP A 60 -2.99 -5.72 -0.59
CA ASP A 60 -2.78 -7.04 -1.19
C ASP A 60 -2.31 -8.06 -0.16
N VAL A 61 -1.38 -7.67 0.71
CA VAL A 61 -0.86 -8.56 1.76
C VAL A 61 -1.96 -8.91 2.77
N ALA A 62 -2.85 -7.98 3.12
CA ALA A 62 -3.98 -8.27 4.00
C ALA A 62 -4.98 -9.27 3.40
N ASN A 63 -5.10 -9.33 2.07
CA ASN A 63 -6.03 -10.23 1.38
C ASN A 63 -5.45 -11.63 1.12
N GLY A 64 -4.18 -11.71 0.71
CA GLY A 64 -3.58 -12.97 0.27
C GLY A 64 -2.07 -13.06 0.46
N GLY A 65 -1.52 -12.24 1.36
CA GLY A 65 -0.09 -12.20 1.67
C GLY A 65 0.76 -11.61 0.56
N PHE A 66 2.08 -11.67 0.72
CA PHE A 66 3.02 -11.25 -0.32
C PHE A 66 2.84 -12.01 -1.64
N SER A 67 2.24 -13.21 -1.61
CA SER A 67 1.89 -13.97 -2.82
C SER A 67 0.87 -13.25 -3.68
N GLN A 68 -0.17 -12.68 -3.08
CA GLN A 68 -1.14 -11.88 -3.81
C GLN A 68 -0.49 -10.61 -4.39
N ALA A 69 0.35 -9.93 -3.61
CA ALA A 69 1.08 -8.76 -4.09
C ALA A 69 1.99 -9.10 -5.30
N ALA A 70 2.71 -10.22 -5.23
CA ALA A 70 3.56 -10.71 -6.31
C ALA A 70 2.75 -11.11 -7.55
N TYR A 71 1.55 -11.65 -7.37
CA TYR A 71 0.65 -12.03 -8.44
C TYR A 71 0.08 -10.80 -9.16
N ASN A 72 -0.35 -9.78 -8.41
CA ASN A 72 -1.03 -8.59 -8.94
C ASN A 72 -0.07 -7.62 -9.64
N ILE A 73 0.89 -7.04 -8.90
CA ILE A 73 1.81 -6.01 -9.42
C ILE A 73 3.23 -6.22 -8.84
N PRO A 74 4.03 -7.16 -9.38
CA PRO A 74 5.36 -7.47 -8.84
C PRO A 74 6.34 -6.28 -8.90
N ASP A 75 6.19 -5.39 -9.87
CA ASP A 75 7.05 -4.21 -10.03
C ASP A 75 6.84 -3.16 -8.91
N LEU A 76 5.76 -3.29 -8.11
CA LEU A 76 5.44 -2.35 -7.04
C LEU A 76 6.28 -2.58 -5.77
N PHE A 77 6.92 -3.73 -5.61
CA PHE A 77 7.67 -4.08 -4.40
C PHE A 77 8.74 -3.04 -4.04
N ALA A 78 9.54 -2.61 -5.02
CA ALA A 78 10.60 -1.64 -4.78
C ALA A 78 10.06 -0.28 -4.30
N LEU A 79 8.96 0.18 -4.91
CA LEU A 79 8.33 1.45 -4.55
C LEU A 79 7.62 1.36 -3.19
N ALA A 80 6.96 0.23 -2.90
CA ALA A 80 6.35 0.00 -1.59
C ALA A 80 7.41 -0.05 -0.48
N ALA A 81 8.54 -0.74 -0.68
CA ALA A 81 9.63 -0.75 0.28
C ALA A 81 10.20 0.67 0.54
N ALA A 82 10.35 1.48 -0.51
CA ALA A 82 10.73 2.89 -0.37
C ALA A 82 9.69 3.69 0.43
N GLY A 83 8.39 3.44 0.22
CA GLY A 83 7.32 4.07 0.97
C GLY A 83 7.34 3.73 2.45
N TYR A 84 7.48 2.44 2.79
CA TYR A 84 7.64 2.00 4.18
C TYR A 84 8.89 2.62 4.84
N ARG A 85 10.02 2.73 4.14
CA ARG A 85 11.22 3.43 4.66
C ARG A 85 10.97 4.91 4.89
N ALA A 86 10.29 5.60 3.98
CA ALA A 86 9.94 7.01 4.14
C ALA A 86 9.02 7.26 5.37
N MET A 87 8.29 6.23 5.79
CA MET A 87 7.44 6.20 6.98
C MET A 87 8.16 5.65 8.23
N ASN A 88 9.48 5.46 8.16
CA ASN A 88 10.32 4.89 9.23
C ASN A 88 9.99 3.44 9.63
N LEU A 89 9.34 2.68 8.75
CA LEU A 89 8.98 1.27 8.95
C LEU A 89 10.03 0.34 8.32
N ASN A 90 11.29 0.48 8.73
CA ASN A 90 12.43 -0.20 8.10
C ASN A 90 12.32 -1.74 8.16
N ALA A 91 11.85 -2.31 9.26
CA ALA A 91 11.71 -3.77 9.39
C ALA A 91 10.67 -4.35 8.40
N ALA A 92 9.56 -3.64 8.18
CA ALA A 92 8.56 -4.01 7.18
C ALA A 92 9.12 -3.83 5.76
N ALA A 93 9.86 -2.75 5.48
CA ALA A 93 10.54 -2.58 4.20
C ALA A 93 11.54 -3.71 3.89
N ASP A 94 12.28 -4.18 4.90
CA ASP A 94 13.20 -5.31 4.72
C ASP A 94 12.45 -6.63 4.46
N LEU A 95 11.22 -6.79 4.96
CA LEU A 95 10.36 -7.92 4.58
C LEU A 95 9.91 -7.81 3.12
N ILE A 96 9.52 -6.61 2.67
CA ILE A 96 9.15 -6.36 1.27
C ILE A 96 10.32 -6.69 0.35
N ASP A 97 11.53 -6.26 0.67
CA ASP A 97 12.73 -6.55 -0.15
C ASP A 97 13.02 -8.06 -0.23
N LYS A 98 12.87 -8.79 0.89
CA LYS A 98 13.00 -10.26 0.90
C LYS A 98 11.93 -10.92 0.04
N ALA A 99 10.69 -10.45 0.12
CA ALA A 99 9.58 -10.96 -0.67
C ALA A 99 9.79 -10.67 -2.17
N ALA A 100 10.31 -9.50 -2.52
CA ALA A 100 10.65 -9.13 -3.90
C ALA A 100 11.66 -10.11 -4.52
N GLY A 101 12.67 -10.55 -3.75
CA GLY A 101 13.65 -11.55 -4.19
C GLY A 101 13.07 -12.95 -4.48
N LEU A 102 11.85 -13.22 -4.02
CA LEU A 102 11.13 -14.49 -4.24
C LEU A 102 9.98 -14.34 -5.26
N ALA A 103 9.43 -13.13 -5.40
CA ALA A 103 8.19 -12.85 -6.11
C ALA A 103 8.15 -13.43 -7.53
N ASP A 104 9.18 -13.21 -8.34
CA ASP A 104 9.21 -13.68 -9.73
C ASP A 104 9.16 -15.19 -9.89
N ASN A 105 9.81 -15.92 -8.97
CA ASN A 105 9.86 -17.38 -9.02
C ASN A 105 8.54 -17.98 -8.54
N GLU A 106 7.99 -17.46 -7.44
CA GLU A 106 6.70 -17.93 -6.90
C GLU A 106 5.56 -17.61 -7.87
N ARG A 107 5.53 -16.40 -8.45
CA ARG A 107 4.51 -15.96 -9.41
C ARG A 107 4.37 -16.91 -10.60
N LYS A 108 5.48 -17.40 -11.15
CA LYS A 108 5.47 -18.35 -12.27
C LYS A 108 4.87 -19.71 -11.90
N GLY A 109 4.88 -20.08 -10.62
CA GLY A 109 4.27 -21.29 -10.08
C GLY A 109 2.76 -21.17 -9.83
N PHE A 110 2.20 -19.96 -9.85
CA PHE A 110 0.79 -19.72 -9.64
C PHE A 110 -0.01 -19.95 -10.92
N THR A 111 -0.42 -21.20 -11.13
CA THR A 111 -1.12 -21.66 -12.35
C THR A 111 -2.55 -22.11 -12.09
N ALA A 112 -3.08 -21.89 -10.89
CA ALA A 112 -4.42 -22.32 -10.52
C ALA A 112 -5.50 -21.68 -11.41
N SER A 113 -6.47 -22.49 -11.85
CA SER A 113 -7.59 -22.04 -12.69
C SER A 113 -8.80 -21.55 -11.91
N THR A 114 -8.78 -21.68 -10.57
CA THR A 114 -9.86 -21.20 -9.70
C THR A 114 -9.27 -20.41 -8.55
N ILE A 115 -10.03 -19.42 -8.08
CA ILE A 115 -9.57 -18.52 -7.02
C ILE A 115 -9.23 -19.27 -5.72
N GLY A 116 -10.05 -20.23 -5.30
CA GLY A 116 -9.78 -21.02 -4.10
C GLY A 116 -8.48 -21.83 -4.18
N LYS A 117 -8.15 -22.38 -5.37
CA LYS A 117 -6.88 -23.09 -5.59
C LYS A 117 -5.71 -22.13 -5.67
N LEU A 118 -5.92 -20.91 -6.18
CA LEU A 118 -4.89 -19.87 -6.21
C LEU A 118 -4.50 -19.46 -4.79
N PHE A 119 -5.47 -19.21 -3.91
CA PHE A 119 -5.20 -18.91 -2.50
C PHE A 119 -4.53 -20.08 -1.76
N GLN A 120 -4.87 -21.33 -2.12
CA GLN A 120 -4.13 -22.48 -1.62
C GLN A 120 -2.65 -22.42 -2.03
N GLN A 121 -2.35 -22.14 -3.31
CA GLN A 121 -0.97 -21.98 -3.78
C GLN A 121 -0.25 -20.83 -3.07
N PHE A 122 -0.94 -19.72 -2.77
CA PHE A 122 -0.38 -18.62 -2.00
C PHE A 122 0.05 -19.06 -0.60
N SER A 123 -0.79 -19.84 0.09
CA SER A 123 -0.50 -20.33 1.45
C SER A 123 0.63 -21.36 1.53
N GLU A 124 0.91 -22.04 0.42
CA GLU A 124 1.97 -23.06 0.31
C GLU A 124 3.31 -22.48 -0.21
N SER A 125 3.29 -21.22 -0.65
CA SER A 125 4.46 -20.51 -1.21
C SER A 125 5.54 -20.23 -0.16
N LYS A 126 6.75 -19.91 -0.61
CA LYS A 126 7.80 -19.40 0.29
C LYS A 126 7.48 -18.03 0.88
N LEU A 127 6.59 -17.28 0.23
CA LEU A 127 6.17 -15.95 0.67
C LEU A 127 5.30 -16.02 1.94
N ALA A 128 4.54 -17.10 2.13
CA ALA A 128 3.75 -17.33 3.35
C ALA A 128 4.60 -17.32 4.64
N GLY A 129 5.87 -17.74 4.55
CA GLY A 129 6.80 -17.68 5.69
C GLY A 129 7.22 -16.26 6.07
N LEU A 130 7.12 -15.30 5.13
CA LEU A 130 7.35 -13.88 5.40
C LEU A 130 6.11 -13.23 6.00
N ASP A 131 4.91 -13.65 5.58
CA ASP A 131 3.64 -13.15 6.12
C ASP A 131 3.52 -13.39 7.65
N ALA A 132 4.08 -14.49 8.15
CA ALA A 132 4.11 -14.77 9.59
C ALA A 132 4.96 -13.77 10.42
N GLN A 133 5.73 -12.90 9.77
CA GLN A 133 6.61 -11.92 10.43
C GLN A 133 6.04 -10.50 10.44
N LEU A 134 4.89 -10.26 9.79
CA LEU A 134 4.32 -8.92 9.57
C LEU A 134 4.09 -8.14 10.86
N ASP A 135 3.46 -8.75 11.87
CA ASP A 135 3.17 -8.08 13.14
C ASP A 135 4.45 -7.65 13.87
N ARG A 136 5.47 -8.52 13.91
CA ARG A 136 6.77 -8.20 14.52
C ARG A 136 7.49 -7.07 13.79
N ALA A 137 7.30 -6.97 12.48
CA ALA A 137 7.93 -5.96 11.64
C ALA A 137 7.20 -4.61 11.68
N GLY A 138 6.05 -4.50 12.35
CA GLY A 138 5.24 -3.30 12.37
C GLY A 138 4.58 -3.02 11.01
N TRP A 139 4.04 -4.06 10.36
CA TRP A 139 3.46 -3.98 9.02
C TRP A 139 2.33 -2.96 8.86
N TRP A 140 1.47 -2.87 9.87
CA TRP A 140 0.25 -2.06 9.84
C TRP A 140 0.60 -0.58 9.95
N ALA A 141 0.63 0.11 8.82
CA ALA A 141 1.26 1.41 8.67
C ALA A 141 0.30 2.58 8.84
N THR A 142 -0.97 2.36 9.20
CA THR A 142 -2.03 3.38 9.19
C THR A 142 -1.61 4.68 9.88
N GLU A 143 -1.07 4.64 11.09
CA GLU A 143 -0.65 5.84 11.82
C GLU A 143 0.46 6.60 11.08
N GLN A 144 1.50 5.88 10.64
CA GLN A 144 2.65 6.48 9.97
C GLN A 144 2.27 7.01 8.58
N ARG A 145 1.37 6.33 7.88
CA ARG A 145 0.90 6.70 6.55
C ARG A 145 0.04 7.96 6.59
N VAL A 146 -0.85 8.07 7.57
CA VAL A 146 -1.64 9.29 7.80
C VAL A 146 -0.75 10.45 8.20
N GLY A 147 0.20 10.23 9.12
CA GLY A 147 1.20 11.24 9.49
C GLY A 147 1.99 11.74 8.27
N TYR A 148 2.40 10.80 7.40
CA TYR A 148 3.11 11.10 6.16
C TYR A 148 2.26 11.95 5.19
N ALA A 149 1.00 11.58 4.96
CA ALA A 149 0.08 12.34 4.11
C ALA A 149 -0.11 13.78 4.63
N ILE A 150 -0.25 13.95 5.94
CA ILE A 150 -0.42 15.27 6.58
C ILE A 150 0.85 16.12 6.47
N GLN A 151 2.02 15.53 6.71
CA GLN A 151 3.31 16.21 6.57
C GLN A 151 3.52 16.72 5.14
N HIS A 152 3.05 15.95 4.16
CA HIS A 152 3.18 16.26 2.74
C HIS A 152 1.91 16.85 2.10
N ARG A 153 0.97 17.37 2.91
CA ARG A 153 -0.34 17.90 2.50
C ARG A 153 -0.33 18.64 1.15
N LYS A 154 0.57 19.62 1.01
CA LYS A 154 0.64 20.46 -0.20
C LYS A 154 0.85 19.67 -1.49
N VAL A 155 1.58 18.56 -1.44
CA VAL A 155 1.84 17.71 -2.61
C VAL A 155 0.58 16.95 -2.99
N PHE A 156 -0.14 16.39 -2.00
CA PHE A 156 -1.39 15.69 -2.23
C PHE A 156 -2.49 16.62 -2.76
N GLU A 157 -2.60 17.84 -2.23
CA GLU A 157 -3.59 18.84 -2.68
C GLU A 157 -3.42 19.28 -4.14
N LEU A 158 -2.26 19.04 -4.76
CA LEU A 158 -2.09 19.30 -6.20
C LEU A 158 -2.98 18.39 -7.05
N LEU A 159 -3.31 17.20 -6.54
CA LEU A 159 -4.18 16.24 -7.22
C LEU A 159 -5.66 16.63 -7.16
N ASP A 160 -6.06 17.58 -6.31
CA ASP A 160 -7.42 18.14 -6.34
C ASP A 160 -7.64 19.04 -7.57
N ARG A 161 -6.57 19.44 -8.26
CA ARG A 161 -6.59 20.40 -9.39
C ARG A 161 -6.33 19.77 -10.76
N SER A 162 -5.96 18.50 -10.78
CA SER A 162 -5.73 17.67 -11.98
C SER A 162 -7.01 16.94 -12.36
#